data_AF-Q06SB5-F1
#
_entry.id   AF-Q06SB5-F1
#
_cell.length_a   1.000
_cell.length_b   1.000
_cell.length_c   1.000
_cell.angle_alpha   90.00
_cell.angle_beta   90.00
_cell.angle_gamma   90.00
#
_symmetry.space_group_name_H-M   'P 1'
#
loop_
_entity.id
_entity.type
_entity.pdbx_description
1 polymer ?
#
loop_
_entity_poly.entity_id
_entity_poly.type
_entity_poly.pdbx_seq_one_letter_code
_entity_poly.pdbx_strand_id
1 'polypeptide(L)'
;MGIFSGLKFGVVIGLVGLTLLLLSNLLGSRYKKTRAGLMSFECGFDSFKGVRSVFSLRFFLLAILFLAFDMELILLLFYIWGKGEVSWQVVNKCIFFVGILLIGLWHEINEGSLSWAK
;
A
#
# COMPACT_ATOMS: atom_id res chain seq x y z
N MET A 1 -13.35 26.19 2.72
CA MET A 1 -12.11 26.85 2.23
C MET A 1 -10.93 25.88 2.05
N GLY A 2 -10.82 24.80 2.83
CA GLY A 2 -9.71 23.83 2.74
C GLY A 2 -9.67 22.96 1.47
N ILE A 3 -10.83 22.52 0.94
CA ILE A 3 -10.90 21.62 -0.23
C ILE A 3 -10.32 22.28 -1.48
N PHE A 4 -10.67 23.54 -1.74
CA PHE A 4 -10.12 24.30 -2.87
C PHE A 4 -8.63 24.60 -2.73
N SER A 5 -8.10 24.69 -1.49
CA SER A 5 -6.67 24.85 -1.24
C SER A 5 -5.91 23.54 -1.51
N GLY A 6 -6.46 22.41 -1.06
CA GLY A 6 -5.88 21.08 -1.31
C GLY A 6 -5.85 20.71 -2.81
N LEU A 7 -6.92 21.05 -3.55
CA LEU A 7 -6.96 20.82 -5.00
C LEU A 7 -5.86 21.61 -5.74
N LYS A 8 -5.63 22.87 -5.35
CA LYS A 8 -4.55 23.70 -5.91
C LYS A 8 -3.18 23.07 -5.66
N PHE A 9 -2.95 22.56 -4.46
CA PHE A 9 -1.66 21.92 -4.12
C PHE A 9 -1.43 20.64 -4.93
N GLY A 10 -2.45 19.80 -5.09
CA GLY A 10 -2.37 18.58 -5.91
C GLY A 10 -2.06 18.87 -7.38
N VAL A 11 -2.71 19.90 -7.96
CA VAL A 11 -2.44 20.33 -9.34
C VAL A 11 -1.00 20.83 -9.50
N VAL A 12 -0.48 21.60 -8.53
CA VAL A 12 0.91 22.08 -8.57
C VAL A 12 1.90 20.92 -8.54
N ILE A 13 1.71 19.92 -7.68
CA ILE A 13 2.59 18.74 -7.63
C ILE A 13 2.56 17.98 -8.97
N GLY A 14 1.37 17.78 -9.54
CA GLY A 14 1.22 17.11 -10.84
C GLY A 14 1.94 17.85 -11.96
N LEU A 15 1.83 19.18 -12.00
CA LEU A 15 2.52 20.02 -12.98
C LEU A 15 4.04 19.96 -12.82
N VAL A 16 4.56 19.98 -11.58
CA VAL A 16 6.00 19.84 -11.32
C VAL A 16 6.50 18.45 -11.76
N GLY A 17 5.76 17.37 -11.48
CA GLY A 17 6.11 16.04 -11.98
C GLY A 17 6.17 15.97 -13.51
N LEU A 18 5.19 16.60 -14.18
CA LEU A 18 5.14 16.64 -15.64
C LEU A 18 6.31 17.42 -16.24
N THR A 19 6.65 18.59 -15.67
CA THR A 19 7.78 19.38 -16.17
C THR A 19 9.11 18.65 -16.00
N LEU A 20 9.31 17.94 -14.89
CA LEU A 20 10.50 17.10 -14.68
C LEU A 20 10.59 15.96 -15.69
N LEU A 21 9.47 15.30 -16.03
CA LEU A 21 9.42 14.28 -17.07
C LEU A 21 9.69 14.86 -18.47
N LEU A 22 9.20 16.05 -18.78
CA LEU A 22 9.49 16.72 -20.05
C LEU A 22 10.96 17.13 -20.14
N LEU A 23 11.51 17.70 -19.07
CA LEU A 23 12.94 18.05 -18.99
C LEU A 23 13.83 16.81 -19.14
N SER A 24 13.49 15.70 -18.49
CA SER A 24 14.28 14.46 -18.59
C SER A 24 14.27 13.87 -20.00
N ASN A 25 13.15 13.99 -20.73
CA ASN A 25 13.08 13.57 -22.13
C ASN A 25 13.81 14.52 -23.09
N LEU A 26 13.86 15.82 -22.79
CA LEU A 26 14.58 16.82 -23.60
C LEU A 26 16.10 16.76 -23.38
N LEU A 27 16.54 16.60 -22.14
CA LEU A 27 17.96 16.53 -21.75
C LEU A 27 18.53 15.11 -21.90
N GLY A 28 17.67 14.09 -21.92
CA GLY A 28 18.07 12.68 -22.02
C GLY A 28 18.78 12.38 -23.34
N SER A 29 20.01 11.88 -23.26
CA SER A 29 20.72 11.35 -24.42
C SER A 29 19.90 10.21 -25.04
N ARG A 30 19.68 10.28 -26.36
CA ARG A 30 18.89 9.30 -27.11
C ARG A 30 19.64 7.97 -27.11
N TYR A 31 19.35 7.10 -26.15
CA TYR A 31 19.92 5.76 -26.11
C TYR A 31 19.54 5.00 -27.39
N LYS A 32 20.54 4.44 -28.10
CA LYS A 32 20.27 3.56 -29.26
C LYS A 32 19.47 2.37 -28.76
N LYS A 33 18.24 2.21 -29.27
CA LYS A 33 17.37 1.06 -28.97
C LYS A 33 17.99 -0.23 -29.55
N THR A 34 18.99 -0.77 -28.86
CA THR A 34 19.55 -2.08 -29.14
C THR A 34 18.64 -3.13 -28.52
N ARG A 35 18.46 -4.27 -29.20
CA ARG A 35 17.65 -5.41 -28.70
C ARG A 35 17.99 -5.78 -27.25
N ALA A 36 19.27 -5.81 -26.90
CA ALA A 36 19.74 -6.11 -25.54
C ALA A 36 19.29 -5.07 -24.48
N GLY A 37 19.14 -3.80 -24.86
CA GLY A 37 18.62 -2.76 -23.95
C GLY A 37 17.09 -2.75 -23.82
N LEU A 38 16.39 -3.53 -24.65
CA LEU A 38 14.93 -3.69 -24.65
C LEU A 38 14.48 -5.02 -24.03
N MET A 39 15.41 -5.94 -23.72
CA MET A 39 15.13 -7.21 -23.07
C MET A 39 15.32 -7.10 -21.55
N SER A 40 14.53 -7.85 -20.79
CA SER A 40 14.72 -8.00 -19.34
C SER A 40 16.10 -8.59 -19.05
N PHE A 41 16.77 -8.10 -18.02
CA PHE A 41 18.09 -8.60 -17.64
C PHE A 41 17.96 -9.96 -16.93
N GLU A 42 18.39 -11.04 -17.59
CA GLU A 42 18.25 -12.43 -17.11
C GLU A 42 19.60 -13.15 -16.95
N CYS A 43 20.66 -12.41 -16.60
CA CYS A 43 21.99 -13.01 -16.35
C CYS A 43 22.47 -13.96 -17.47
N GLY A 44 22.10 -13.69 -18.73
CA GLY A 44 22.47 -14.51 -19.89
C GLY A 44 21.56 -15.70 -20.21
N PHE A 45 20.45 -15.90 -19.48
CA PHE A 45 19.44 -16.92 -19.79
C PHE A 45 18.31 -16.37 -20.65
N ASP A 46 17.74 -17.21 -21.52
CA ASP A 46 16.54 -16.87 -22.30
C ASP A 46 15.30 -16.91 -21.39
N SER A 47 14.42 -15.93 -21.57
CA SER A 47 13.20 -15.77 -20.78
C SER A 47 12.30 -16.99 -20.97
N PHE A 48 12.26 -17.87 -19.98
CA PHE A 48 11.32 -18.99 -20.01
C PHE A 48 9.90 -18.42 -20.07
N LYS A 49 9.20 -18.70 -21.18
CA LYS A 49 7.79 -18.37 -21.39
C LYS A 49 6.91 -19.21 -20.45
N GLY A 50 6.87 -18.81 -19.19
CA GLY A 50 6.06 -19.40 -18.14
C GLY A 50 5.62 -18.32 -17.17
N VAL A 51 4.70 -17.45 -17.60
CA VAL A 51 4.21 -16.28 -16.82
C VAL A 51 3.37 -16.71 -15.60
N ARG A 52 3.19 -18.01 -15.38
CA ARG A 52 2.49 -18.54 -14.20
C ARG A 52 3.51 -18.87 -13.12
N SER A 53 3.91 -17.85 -12.36
CA SER A 53 4.39 -18.08 -11.01
C SER A 53 3.20 -18.54 -10.16
N VAL A 54 3.41 -19.58 -9.35
CA VAL A 54 2.40 -20.05 -8.41
C VAL A 54 2.22 -18.94 -7.38
N PHE A 55 1.01 -18.38 -7.32
CA PHE A 55 0.71 -17.33 -6.36
C PHE A 55 0.84 -17.88 -4.95
N SER A 56 1.68 -17.24 -4.13
CA SER A 56 1.84 -17.69 -2.75
C SER A 56 0.61 -17.28 -1.94
N LEU A 57 -0.02 -18.24 -1.25
CA LEU A 57 -1.14 -17.99 -0.34
C LEU A 57 -0.79 -17.01 0.78
N ARG A 58 0.50 -16.83 1.09
CA ARG A 58 0.96 -15.90 2.14
C ARG A 58 0.70 -14.44 1.78
N PHE A 59 1.00 -14.04 0.54
CA PHE A 59 0.70 -12.68 0.06
C PHE A 59 -0.81 -12.42 0.02
N PHE A 60 -1.61 -13.46 -0.25
CA PHE A 60 -3.07 -13.37 -0.20
C PHE A 60 -3.59 -13.11 1.21
N LEU A 61 -3.12 -13.90 2.18
CA LEU A 61 -3.51 -13.78 3.58
C LEU A 61 -3.13 -12.41 4.14
N LEU A 62 -1.93 -11.91 3.80
CA LEU A 62 -1.53 -10.55 4.17
C LEU A 62 -2.46 -9.48 3.59
N ALA A 63 -2.91 -9.63 2.34
CA ALA A 63 -3.83 -8.68 1.71
C ALA A 63 -5.21 -8.67 2.38
N ILE A 64 -5.75 -9.86 2.71
CA ILE A 64 -7.03 -9.97 3.43
C ILE A 64 -6.91 -9.39 4.85
N LEU A 65 -5.83 -9.71 5.56
CA LEU A 65 -5.58 -9.20 6.91
C LEU A 65 -5.45 -7.66 6.90
N PHE A 66 -4.70 -7.12 5.94
CA PHE A 66 -4.57 -5.67 5.75
C PHE A 66 -5.93 -5.02 5.47
N LEU A 67 -6.72 -5.61 4.57
CA LEU A 67 -8.06 -5.10 4.23
C LEU A 67 -9.00 -5.08 5.44
N ALA A 68 -9.00 -6.16 6.24
CA ALA A 68 -9.83 -6.24 7.44
C ALA A 68 -9.42 -5.18 8.47
N PHE A 69 -8.12 -5.09 8.78
CA PHE A 69 -7.60 -4.14 9.76
C PHE A 69 -7.79 -2.67 9.33
N ASP A 70 -7.63 -2.37 8.04
CA ASP A 70 -7.88 -1.03 7.49
C ASP A 70 -9.37 -0.64 7.62
N MET A 71 -10.28 -1.57 7.32
CA MET A 71 -11.72 -1.35 7.50
C MET A 71 -12.09 -1.12 8.98
N GLU A 72 -11.47 -1.83 9.91
CA GLU A 72 -11.71 -1.69 11.34
C GLU A 72 -11.18 -0.36 11.90
N LEU A 73 -10.04 0.12 11.40
CA LEU A 73 -9.52 1.45 11.73
C LEU A 73 -10.45 2.56 11.25
N ILE A 74 -10.97 2.46 10.02
CA ILE A 74 -11.94 3.42 9.49
C ILE A 74 -13.19 3.47 10.38
N LEU A 75 -13.71 2.30 10.79
CA LEU A 75 -14.86 2.23 11.70
C LEU A 75 -14.59 2.90 13.06
N LEU A 76 -13.39 2.68 13.62
CA LEU A 76 -12.99 3.31 14.89
C LEU A 76 -12.90 4.84 14.75
N LEU A 77 -12.34 5.33 13.64
CA LEU A 77 -12.27 6.77 13.36
C LEU A 77 -13.65 7.41 13.22
N PHE A 78 -14.56 6.80 12.46
CA PHE A 78 -15.94 7.30 12.35
C PHE A 78 -16.66 7.30 13.70
N TYR A 79 -16.45 6.28 14.53
CA TYR A 79 -17.03 6.21 15.87
C TYR A 79 -16.55 7.34 16.78
N ILE A 80 -15.25 7.63 16.79
CA ILE A 80 -14.68 8.73 17.58
C ILE A 80 -15.18 10.08 17.07
N TRP A 81 -15.14 10.30 15.75
CA TRP A 81 -15.58 11.56 15.15
C TRP A 81 -17.06 11.83 15.42
N GLY A 82 -17.91 10.79 15.35
CA GLY A 82 -19.35 10.92 15.55
C GLY A 82 -19.78 11.25 16.98
N LYS A 83 -18.92 11.04 17.99
CA LYS A 83 -19.29 11.24 19.40
C LYS A 83 -19.22 12.68 19.88
N GLY A 84 -18.52 13.58 19.17
CA GLY A 84 -18.41 15.01 19.49
C GLY A 84 -17.58 15.32 20.74
N GLU A 85 -17.70 14.51 21.79
CA GLU A 85 -16.91 14.57 23.02
C GLU A 85 -16.32 13.20 23.36
N VAL A 86 -15.06 13.22 23.82
CA VAL A 86 -14.36 12.00 24.25
C VAL A 86 -14.63 11.76 25.73
N SER A 87 -15.56 10.87 26.04
CA SER A 87 -15.82 10.41 27.39
C SER A 87 -15.03 9.14 27.72
N TRP A 88 -14.88 8.84 29.01
CA TRP A 88 -14.20 7.63 29.47
C TRP A 88 -14.85 6.33 28.99
N GLN A 89 -16.16 6.37 28.74
CA GLN A 89 -16.88 5.26 28.13
C GLN A 89 -16.52 5.05 26.64
N VAL A 90 -16.26 6.13 25.90
CA VAL A 90 -15.83 6.06 24.49
C VAL A 90 -14.44 5.44 24.42
N VAL A 91 -13.51 5.90 25.25
CA VAL A 91 -12.14 5.38 25.30
C VAL A 91 -12.13 3.90 25.68
N ASN A 92 -12.88 3.48 26.70
CA ASN A 92 -12.95 2.07 27.09
C ASN A 92 -13.48 1.18 25.96
N LYS A 93 -14.46 1.65 25.18
CA LYS A 93 -14.96 0.91 24.01
C LYS A 93 -13.93 0.82 22.89
N CYS A 94 -13.17 1.89 22.63
CA CYS A 94 -12.08 1.87 21.67
C CYS A 94 -10.96 0.90 22.09
N ILE A 95 -10.56 0.91 23.36
CA ILE A 95 -9.55 -0.01 23.90
C ILE A 95 -10.04 -1.46 23.79
N PHE A 96 -11.30 -1.72 24.14
CA PHE A 96 -11.89 -3.05 24.00
C PHE A 96 -11.90 -3.52 22.54
N PHE A 97 -12.26 -2.65 21.60
CA PHE A 97 -12.25 -2.95 20.17
C PHE A 97 -10.85 -3.25 19.67
N VAL A 98 -9.86 -2.41 19.99
CA VAL A 98 -8.45 -2.64 19.64
C VAL A 98 -7.94 -3.95 20.28
N GLY A 99 -8.36 -4.28 21.49
CA GLY A 99 -8.05 -5.54 22.15
C GLY A 99 -8.49 -6.76 21.34
N ILE A 100 -9.69 -6.73 20.75
CA ILE A 100 -10.18 -7.79 19.85
C ILE A 100 -9.29 -7.91 18.61
N LEU A 101 -8.88 -6.77 18.02
CA LEU A 101 -7.99 -6.77 16.85
C LEU A 101 -6.64 -7.41 17.15
N LEU A 102 -6.07 -7.09 18.31
CA LEU A 102 -4.80 -7.66 18.75
C LEU A 102 -4.91 -9.17 19.01
N ILE A 103 -6.03 -9.65 19.56
CA ILE A 103 -6.28 -11.09 19.74
C ILE A 103 -6.39 -11.80 18.39
N GLY A 104 -7.12 -11.22 17.43
CA GLY A 104 -7.24 -11.76 16.07
C GLY A 104 -5.89 -11.83 15.35
N LEU A 105 -5.09 -10.77 15.46
CA LEU A 105 -3.72 -10.74 14.91
C LEU A 105 -2.83 -11.78 15.59
N TRP A 106 -2.93 -11.94 16.90
CA TRP A 106 -2.16 -12.93 17.65
C TRP A 106 -2.51 -14.37 17.24
N HIS A 107 -3.79 -14.66 17.02
CA HIS A 107 -4.25 -15.93 16.48
C HIS A 107 -3.62 -16.23 15.12
N GLU A 108 -3.64 -15.25 14.21
CA GLU A 108 -3.08 -15.39 12.86
C GLU A 108 -1.55 -15.60 12.87
N ILE A 109 -0.84 -14.95 13.80
CA ILE A 109 0.60 -15.17 14.00
C ILE A 109 0.88 -16.60 14.48
N ASN A 110 0.06 -17.15 15.38
CA ASN A 110 0.23 -18.49 15.91
C ASN A 110 -0.02 -19.60 14.86
N GLU A 111 -0.92 -19.36 13.90
CA GLU A 111 -1.12 -20.21 12.71
C GLU A 111 0.07 -20.17 11.72
N GLY A 112 1.05 -19.28 11.94
CA GLY A 112 2.28 -19.22 11.17
C GLY A 112 2.11 -18.68 9.74
N SER A 113 0.93 -18.16 9.39
CA SER A 113 0.65 -17.56 8.08
C SER A 113 1.52 -16.33 7.77
N LEU A 114 1.93 -15.63 8.83
CA LEU A 114 2.80 -14.46 8.82
C LEU A 114 4.29 -14.80 8.98
N SER A 115 4.65 -16.07 9.16
CA SER A 115 6.06 -16.45 9.23
C SER A 115 6.69 -16.40 7.83
N TRP A 116 7.68 -15.53 7.68
CA TRP A 116 8.50 -15.53 6.48
C TRP A 116 9.57 -16.61 6.61
N ALA A 117 9.89 -17.25 5.48
CA ALA A 117 10.96 -18.24 5.41
C ALA A 117 12.25 -17.64 6.00
N LYS A 118 13.00 -18.50 6.70
CA LYS A 118 14.40 -18.24 6.99
C LYS A 118 15.22 -18.39 5.70
#